data_AF-A0AAV7TEI1-F1
#
_entry.id   AF-A0AAV7TEI1-F1
#
_cell.length_a   1.000
_cell.length_b   1.000
_cell.length_c   1.000
_cell.angle_alpha   90.00
_cell.angle_beta   90.00
_cell.angle_gamma   90.00
#
_symmetry.space_group_name_H-M   'P 1'
#
loop_
_entity.id
_entity.type
_entity.pdbx_description
1 polymer ?
#
loop_
_entity_poly.entity_id
_entity_poly.type
_entity_poly.pdbx_seq_one_letter_code
_entity_poly.pdbx_strand_id
1 'polypeptide(L)'
;MAPREGSPGRLEPGKMAQTAAKEGSQRRGKPASNVPTVVDEAPEEEEAPEPTGEDIAALGNLPELAGWQVEGGPTREAFCKAQKECPTLEGLRKQATDHTAGDASGAHHIYWENDLLYSERRIPGPGTHRVLVVPQCYRKFLLGLAHDIPLAEHLGQDKTFDRLHTHFHWPRMRKASDNFCRACPSCQASGKAGKQLKAPLLPLPVVGTPFERVGIDIVGPLDPKTALGNRFILILVDHATRYPEAIPLRTVTAKVMTRALLGIFTRVGFPKEVVSDRGTNFMSAYMKTLWDECGLTYRFTTPYPQTNGLVERFNQTLKGMIGGLTEAMRRKWDVLLPCLLFAYREVPQKGVGFSPFELLYGNKHC
;
A
#
# COMPACT_ATOMS: atom_id res chain seq x y z
N MET A 1 -51.32 -59.96 -16.79
CA MET A 1 -50.91 -58.84 -17.66
C MET A 1 -49.57 -58.31 -17.16
N ALA A 2 -48.48 -58.72 -17.81
CA ALA A 2 -47.17 -58.05 -17.84
C ALA A 2 -47.12 -57.17 -19.12
N PRO A 3 -46.07 -56.37 -19.46
CA PRO A 3 -44.68 -56.28 -18.94
C PRO A 3 -44.25 -54.83 -18.55
N ARG A 4 -43.17 -54.55 -17.79
CA ARG A 4 -41.70 -54.68 -17.97
C ARG A 4 -41.10 -53.87 -19.14
N GLU A 5 -39.87 -53.38 -18.87
CA GLU A 5 -38.82 -52.81 -19.77
C GLU A 5 -38.85 -51.28 -19.98
N GLY A 6 -37.75 -50.52 -19.97
CA GLY A 6 -36.33 -50.82 -19.80
C GLY A 6 -35.48 -49.53 -19.88
N SER A 7 -34.36 -49.48 -19.15
CA SER A 7 -33.25 -48.57 -19.44
C SER A 7 -32.42 -49.15 -20.61
N PRO A 8 -31.85 -48.32 -21.49
CA PRO A 8 -30.38 -48.22 -21.58
C PRO A 8 -29.94 -46.79 -22.02
N GLY A 9 -28.67 -46.37 -22.03
CA GLY A 9 -27.41 -47.05 -21.85
C GLY A 9 -26.26 -46.04 -21.91
N ARG A 10 -25.17 -46.45 -21.26
CA ARG A 10 -23.81 -45.91 -21.26
C ARG A 10 -23.22 -45.86 -22.68
N LEU A 11 -22.50 -44.78 -23.02
CA LEU A 11 -21.67 -44.67 -24.23
C LEU A 11 -20.28 -44.16 -23.86
N GLU A 12 -19.28 -45.02 -24.06
CA GLU A 12 -17.85 -44.81 -24.34
C GLU A 12 -17.29 -46.21 -24.70
N PRO A 13 -16.19 -46.40 -25.45
CA PRO A 13 -15.51 -45.56 -26.44
C PRO A 13 -15.26 -46.30 -27.78
N GLY A 14 -15.20 -45.57 -28.90
CA GLY A 14 -14.89 -46.10 -30.23
C GLY A 14 -13.49 -45.73 -30.71
N LYS A 15 -12.58 -46.73 -30.78
CA LYS A 15 -11.29 -46.66 -31.47
C LYS A 15 -11.48 -46.49 -32.99
N MET A 16 -10.72 -45.59 -33.60
CA MET A 16 -10.20 -45.80 -34.95
C MET A 16 -8.75 -45.32 -35.04
N ALA A 17 -7.89 -46.22 -35.51
CA ALA A 17 -6.50 -46.00 -35.85
C ALA A 17 -6.36 -46.04 -37.39
N GLN A 18 -5.49 -45.18 -37.92
CA GLN A 18 -4.74 -45.32 -39.19
C GLN A 18 -3.74 -44.13 -39.23
N THR A 19 -2.48 -44.33 -38.85
CA THR A 19 -1.29 -44.70 -39.65
C THR A 19 -0.71 -43.61 -40.57
N ALA A 20 0.60 -43.38 -40.35
CA ALA A 20 1.66 -42.94 -41.27
C ALA A 20 1.90 -41.43 -41.48
N ALA A 21 3.01 -40.93 -40.93
CA ALA A 21 4.18 -40.52 -41.72
C ALA A 21 5.39 -40.24 -40.80
N LYS A 22 6.53 -40.85 -41.15
CA LYS A 22 7.87 -40.60 -40.61
C LYS A 22 8.43 -39.33 -41.25
N GLU A 23 9.08 -38.49 -40.44
CA GLU A 23 10.23 -37.63 -40.76
C GLU A 23 10.64 -37.03 -39.39
N GLY A 24 11.81 -37.29 -38.79
CA GLY A 24 13.13 -37.19 -39.36
C GLY A 24 13.68 -35.79 -39.08
N SER A 25 14.17 -35.50 -37.87
CA SER A 25 15.19 -34.46 -37.73
C SER A 25 16.02 -34.58 -36.45
N GLN A 26 17.33 -34.50 -36.69
CA GLN A 26 18.42 -34.73 -35.78
C GLN A 26 18.58 -33.62 -34.75
N ARG A 27 19.18 -34.05 -33.63
CA ARG A 27 19.93 -33.25 -32.65
C ARG A 27 20.66 -32.06 -33.32
N ARG A 28 20.45 -30.85 -32.82
CA ARG A 28 21.43 -29.76 -32.91
C ARG A 28 21.63 -29.14 -31.53
N GLY A 29 22.90 -29.08 -31.15
CA GLY A 29 23.37 -28.57 -29.88
C GLY A 29 23.16 -27.07 -29.72
N LYS A 30 23.18 -26.65 -28.46
CA LYS A 30 23.24 -25.25 -28.03
C LYS A 30 24.51 -24.58 -28.60
N PRO A 31 24.44 -23.37 -29.17
CA PRO A 31 25.62 -22.54 -29.30
C PRO A 31 25.82 -21.75 -28.01
N ALA A 32 27.01 -21.86 -27.42
CA ALA A 32 27.52 -20.91 -26.47
C ALA A 32 27.88 -19.61 -27.22
N SER A 33 27.25 -18.50 -26.85
CA SER A 33 27.64 -17.17 -27.34
C SER A 33 28.62 -16.55 -26.35
N ASN A 34 29.91 -16.59 -26.72
CA ASN A 34 30.97 -15.74 -26.20
C ASN A 34 30.73 -14.33 -26.72
N VAL A 35 30.49 -13.36 -25.83
CA VAL A 35 30.53 -11.93 -26.16
C VAL A 35 31.72 -11.32 -25.40
N PRO A 36 32.61 -10.55 -26.05
CA PRO A 36 33.75 -9.95 -25.38
C PRO A 36 33.30 -8.82 -24.46
N THR A 37 33.83 -8.81 -23.24
CA THR A 37 33.71 -7.71 -22.28
C THR A 37 34.54 -6.52 -22.77
N VAL A 38 33.88 -5.46 -23.21
CA VAL A 38 34.48 -4.13 -23.35
C VAL A 38 34.21 -3.41 -22.03
N VAL A 39 35.29 -3.08 -21.33
CA VAL A 39 35.28 -2.25 -20.12
C VAL A 39 35.33 -0.80 -20.60
N ASP A 40 34.21 -0.10 -20.56
CA ASP A 40 34.18 1.36 -20.68
C ASP A 40 34.33 1.95 -19.27
N GLU A 41 35.40 2.72 -19.07
CA GLU A 41 35.65 3.51 -17.87
C GLU A 41 34.56 4.59 -17.72
N ALA A 42 33.89 4.60 -16.57
CA ALA A 42 32.93 5.64 -16.19
C ALA A 42 33.68 6.93 -15.79
N PRO A 43 33.21 8.13 -16.20
CA PRO A 43 33.79 9.38 -15.72
C PRO A 43 33.40 9.61 -14.25
N GLU A 44 34.38 10.04 -13.45
CA GLU A 44 34.23 10.44 -12.06
C GLU A 44 33.21 11.58 -11.92
N GLU A 45 32.15 11.36 -11.15
CA GLU A 45 31.20 12.41 -10.74
C GLU A 45 31.70 13.05 -9.42
N GLU A 46 31.90 14.37 -9.47
CA GLU A 46 32.35 15.21 -8.36
C GLU A 46 31.24 15.33 -7.29
N GLU A 47 31.55 14.89 -6.07
CA GLU A 47 30.63 14.77 -4.93
C GLU A 47 30.33 16.15 -4.31
N ALA A 48 29.05 16.55 -4.24
CA ALA A 48 28.64 17.82 -3.61
C ALA A 48 28.56 17.67 -2.07
N PRO A 49 28.98 18.68 -1.28
CA PRO A 49 29.15 18.54 0.16
C PRO A 49 27.82 18.39 0.92
N GLU A 50 27.80 17.47 1.89
CA GLU A 50 26.65 17.20 2.76
C GLU A 50 26.37 18.37 3.73
N PRO A 51 25.09 18.77 3.94
CA PRO A 51 24.75 19.80 4.90
C PRO A 51 24.79 19.27 6.34
N THR A 52 25.56 19.96 7.20
CA THR A 52 25.68 19.66 8.63
C THR A 52 24.63 20.37 9.48
N GLY A 53 23.91 19.60 10.31
CA GLY A 53 23.73 19.88 11.74
C GLY A 53 22.77 20.96 12.27
N GLU A 54 22.46 22.06 11.58
CA GLU A 54 21.76 23.21 12.21
C GLU A 54 20.40 23.62 11.63
N ASP A 55 19.82 22.86 10.70
CA ASP A 55 18.61 23.26 9.93
C ASP A 55 17.24 22.95 10.58
N ILE A 56 17.12 22.91 11.92
CA ILE A 56 15.88 22.44 12.59
C ILE A 56 14.92 23.57 13.05
N ALA A 57 15.30 24.85 12.99
CA ALA A 57 14.47 25.93 13.57
C ALA A 57 13.62 26.78 12.59
N ALA A 58 13.69 26.58 11.27
CA ALA A 58 13.11 27.52 10.29
C ALA A 58 11.71 27.15 9.73
N LEU A 59 11.12 26.00 10.12
CA LEU A 59 9.93 25.47 9.44
C LEU A 59 8.58 25.91 10.04
N GLY A 60 8.60 26.81 11.03
CA GLY A 60 7.42 27.24 11.77
C GLY A 60 6.75 28.55 11.33
N ASN A 61 7.44 29.42 10.59
CA ASN A 61 6.90 30.71 10.14
C ASN A 61 7.67 31.16 8.90
N LEU A 62 7.07 31.11 7.71
CA LEU A 62 7.59 31.81 6.54
C LEU A 62 6.90 33.19 6.49
N PRO A 63 7.55 34.29 6.95
CA PRO A 63 6.96 35.62 6.91
C PRO A 63 7.07 36.19 5.49
N GLU A 64 6.35 37.29 5.26
CA GLU A 64 6.53 38.18 4.12
C GLU A 64 8.01 38.40 3.79
N LEU A 65 8.32 38.48 2.50
CA LEU A 65 9.66 38.58 1.88
C LEU A 65 10.51 39.79 2.31
N ALA A 66 10.20 40.45 3.42
CA ALA A 66 10.97 41.55 3.98
C ALA A 66 12.25 41.10 4.73
N GLY A 67 12.48 39.80 4.94
CA GLY A 67 13.57 39.31 5.80
C GLY A 67 14.28 38.03 5.36
N TRP A 68 14.43 37.77 4.05
CA TRP A 68 15.29 36.68 3.58
C TRP A 68 16.78 37.01 3.83
N GLN A 69 17.25 36.79 5.06
CA GLN A 69 18.66 36.56 5.35
C GLN A 69 18.82 35.10 5.79
N VAL A 70 18.72 34.19 4.83
CA VAL A 70 19.29 32.84 4.97
C VAL A 70 20.72 32.97 4.43
N GLU A 71 21.74 32.68 5.23
CA GLU A 71 23.13 32.69 4.75
C GLU A 71 23.24 31.79 3.50
N GLY A 72 23.63 32.38 2.36
CA GLY A 72 23.71 31.67 1.07
C GLY A 72 22.45 31.68 0.17
N GLY A 73 21.35 32.32 0.59
CA GLY A 73 20.15 32.49 -0.24
C GLY A 73 20.30 33.59 -1.33
N PRO A 74 19.49 33.57 -2.41
CA PRO A 74 19.55 34.61 -3.43
C PRO A 74 19.07 35.96 -2.88
N THR A 75 19.74 37.05 -3.24
CA THR A 75 19.25 38.40 -2.95
C THR A 75 17.92 38.64 -3.65
N ARG A 76 17.07 39.50 -3.08
CA ARG A 76 15.77 39.87 -3.67
C ARG A 76 15.94 40.36 -5.11
N GLU A 77 16.96 41.17 -5.37
CA GLU A 77 17.28 41.69 -6.70
C GLU A 77 17.64 40.58 -7.70
N ALA A 78 18.47 39.61 -7.28
CA ALA A 78 18.82 38.46 -8.09
C ALA A 78 17.59 37.60 -8.41
N PHE A 79 16.68 37.43 -7.44
CA PHE A 79 15.45 36.68 -7.65
C PHE A 79 14.47 37.40 -8.60
N CYS A 80 14.28 38.72 -8.44
CA CYS A 80 13.46 39.52 -9.37
C CYS A 80 14.01 39.44 -10.80
N LYS A 81 15.34 39.58 -10.96
CA LYS A 81 16.00 39.44 -12.25
C LYS A 81 15.77 38.05 -12.85
N ALA A 82 15.95 37.00 -12.05
CA ALA A 82 15.72 35.62 -12.48
C ALA A 82 14.25 35.36 -12.88
N GLN A 83 13.27 35.94 -12.19
CA GLN A 83 11.85 35.86 -12.59
C GLN A 83 11.59 36.52 -13.94
N LYS A 84 12.15 37.72 -14.15
CA LYS A 84 12.00 38.49 -15.40
C LYS A 84 12.75 37.87 -16.58
N GLU A 85 13.85 37.17 -16.35
CA GLU A 85 14.66 36.56 -17.43
C GLU A 85 14.27 35.10 -17.71
N CYS A 86 13.54 34.43 -16.80
CA CYS A 86 13.23 33.01 -16.96
C CYS A 86 12.32 32.74 -18.17
N PRO A 87 12.77 31.94 -19.17
CA PRO A 87 11.95 31.59 -20.33
C PRO A 87 10.70 30.79 -19.96
N THR A 88 10.80 29.91 -18.96
CA THR A 88 9.67 29.06 -18.54
C THR A 88 8.53 29.82 -17.88
N LEU A 89 8.75 31.09 -17.51
CA LEU A 89 7.73 31.96 -16.94
C LEU A 89 7.12 32.91 -17.97
N GLU A 90 7.58 32.93 -19.22
CA GLU A 90 7.10 33.85 -20.25
C GLU A 90 5.57 33.79 -20.44
N GLY A 91 4.99 32.59 -20.45
CA GLY A 91 3.54 32.41 -20.54
C GLY A 91 2.78 33.00 -19.35
N LEU A 92 3.33 32.89 -18.14
CA LEU A 92 2.73 33.48 -16.93
C LEU A 92 2.92 35.01 -16.89
N ARG A 93 4.07 35.51 -17.36
CA ARG A 93 4.35 36.96 -17.46
C ARG A 93 3.42 37.66 -18.44
N LYS A 94 3.06 37.02 -19.56
CA LYS A 94 2.08 37.56 -20.53
C LYS A 94 0.65 37.60 -19.97
N GLN A 95 0.34 36.77 -18.98
CA GLN A 95 -0.96 36.73 -18.30
C GLN A 95 -1.00 37.65 -17.06
N ALA A 96 0.14 38.20 -16.66
CA ALA A 96 0.27 38.95 -15.42
C ALA A 96 -0.29 40.36 -15.59
N THR A 97 -1.18 40.77 -14.69
CA THR A 97 -1.63 42.16 -14.59
C THR A 97 -0.90 42.87 -13.46
N ASP A 98 -1.01 44.19 -13.41
CA ASP A 98 -0.68 44.92 -12.19
C ASP A 98 -1.70 44.56 -11.10
N HIS A 99 -1.25 44.51 -9.84
CA HIS A 99 -2.12 44.17 -8.73
C HIS A 99 -3.23 45.23 -8.59
N THR A 100 -4.46 44.87 -8.94
CA THR A 100 -5.65 45.69 -8.72
C THR A 100 -6.49 45.05 -7.62
N ALA A 101 -6.69 45.79 -6.53
CA ALA A 101 -7.52 45.33 -5.43
C ALA A 101 -8.99 45.35 -5.86
N GLY A 102 -9.55 44.20 -6.28
CA GLY A 102 -11.01 44.11 -6.51
C GLY A 102 -11.55 42.95 -7.35
N ASP A 103 -10.82 42.43 -8.33
CA ASP A 103 -11.43 41.53 -9.33
C ASP A 103 -11.20 40.04 -9.05
N ALA A 104 -11.77 39.56 -7.95
CA ALA A 104 -11.80 38.13 -7.63
C ALA A 104 -12.97 37.40 -8.32
N SER A 105 -13.01 37.41 -9.66
CA SER A 105 -13.98 36.60 -10.42
C SER A 105 -13.29 35.45 -11.16
N GLY A 106 -13.03 34.37 -10.43
CA GLY A 106 -12.84 33.03 -10.99
C GLY A 106 -11.47 32.72 -11.59
N ALA A 107 -10.86 31.64 -11.06
CA ALA A 107 -9.73 30.90 -11.63
C ALA A 107 -8.38 31.65 -11.80
N HIS A 108 -7.47 31.41 -10.84
CA HIS A 108 -6.01 31.55 -10.99
C HIS A 108 -5.52 32.90 -11.56
N HIS A 109 -5.53 33.93 -10.72
CA HIS A 109 -5.02 35.25 -11.08
C HIS A 109 -3.49 35.30 -10.93
N ILE A 110 -2.78 36.01 -11.82
CA ILE A 110 -1.33 36.19 -11.78
C ILE A 110 -1.08 37.68 -11.86
N TYR A 111 -0.25 38.20 -10.96
CA TYR A 111 -0.03 39.65 -10.87
C TYR A 111 1.39 40.01 -10.44
N TRP A 112 1.80 41.23 -10.80
CA TRP A 112 3.03 41.84 -10.33
C TRP A 112 2.77 42.65 -9.06
N GLU A 113 3.60 42.42 -8.04
CA GLU A 113 3.60 43.19 -6.80
C GLU A 113 5.05 43.38 -6.36
N ASN A 114 5.47 44.65 -6.20
CA ASN A 114 6.83 45.00 -5.76
C ASN A 114 7.93 44.29 -6.57
N ASP A 115 7.86 44.35 -7.91
CA ASP A 115 8.77 43.70 -8.88
C ASP A 115 8.81 42.17 -8.84
N LEU A 116 7.95 41.53 -8.05
CA LEU A 116 7.83 40.08 -7.95
C LEU A 116 6.53 39.59 -8.56
N LEU A 117 6.62 38.43 -9.20
CA LEU A 117 5.47 37.76 -9.80
C LEU A 117 4.82 36.81 -8.78
N TYR A 118 3.53 37.03 -8.53
CA TYR A 118 2.70 36.20 -7.66
C TYR A 118 1.55 35.55 -8.41
N SER A 119 1.03 34.47 -7.84
CA SER A 119 -0.20 33.83 -8.28
C SER A 119 -1.17 33.75 -7.11
N GLU A 120 -2.43 34.10 -7.36
CA GLU A 120 -3.51 33.96 -6.41
C GLU A 120 -4.32 32.70 -6.72
N ARG A 121 -4.50 31.86 -5.71
CA ARG A 121 -5.26 30.62 -5.84
C ARG A 121 -6.19 30.41 -4.67
N ARG A 122 -7.31 29.75 -4.95
CA ARG A 122 -8.24 29.26 -3.94
C ARG A 122 -7.78 27.87 -3.49
N ILE A 123 -7.29 27.79 -2.27
CA ILE A 123 -6.99 26.52 -1.59
C ILE A 123 -8.27 26.15 -0.80
N PRO A 124 -8.58 24.86 -0.54
CA PRO A 124 -9.69 24.48 0.33
C PRO A 124 -9.52 25.10 1.73
N GLY A 125 -10.33 26.13 2.04
CA GLY A 125 -10.24 26.94 3.26
C GLY A 125 -10.84 28.35 3.06
N PRO A 126 -10.94 29.17 4.12
CA PRO A 126 -11.39 30.55 4.01
C PRO A 126 -10.27 31.44 3.43
N GLY A 127 -10.51 32.03 2.26
CA GLY A 127 -9.65 33.05 1.65
C GLY A 127 -8.96 32.65 0.35
N THR A 128 -8.45 33.65 -0.37
CA THR A 128 -7.50 33.48 -1.46
C THR A 128 -6.08 33.52 -0.90
N HIS A 129 -5.22 32.62 -1.38
CA HIS A 129 -3.82 32.56 -0.97
C HIS A 129 -2.93 33.09 -2.09
N ARG A 130 -2.11 34.10 -1.77
CA ARG A 130 -1.02 34.56 -2.63
C ARG A 130 0.19 33.66 -2.49
N VAL A 131 0.76 33.24 -3.61
CA VAL A 131 1.94 32.35 -3.65
C VAL A 131 2.98 32.86 -4.65
N LEU A 132 4.25 32.67 -4.31
CA LEU A 132 5.36 33.21 -5.11
C LEU A 132 5.61 32.36 -6.35
N VAL A 133 5.76 32.99 -7.52
CA VAL A 133 6.10 32.28 -8.75
C VAL A 133 7.60 32.02 -8.83
N VAL A 134 8.03 30.78 -8.98
CA VAL A 134 9.47 30.44 -8.86
C VAL A 134 10.14 30.25 -10.23
N PRO A 135 11.24 30.96 -10.54
CA PRO A 135 12.00 30.76 -11.76
C PRO A 135 12.81 29.46 -11.72
N GLN A 136 13.16 28.94 -12.89
CA GLN A 136 13.69 27.59 -13.04
C GLN A 136 14.93 27.29 -12.19
N CYS A 137 15.83 28.27 -12.03
CA CYS A 137 17.08 28.13 -11.29
C CYS A 137 16.88 27.74 -9.82
N TYR A 138 15.81 28.18 -9.15
CA TYR A 138 15.58 27.89 -7.73
C TYR A 138 14.69 26.67 -7.47
N ARG A 139 14.09 26.07 -8.51
CA ARG A 139 13.15 24.96 -8.34
C ARG A 139 13.82 23.71 -7.76
N LYS A 140 15.04 23.38 -8.19
CA LYS A 140 15.77 22.20 -7.68
C LYS A 140 16.07 22.33 -6.19
N PHE A 141 16.51 23.52 -5.77
CA PHE A 141 16.76 23.83 -4.37
C PHE A 141 15.50 23.68 -3.51
N LEU A 142 14.39 24.29 -3.93
CA LEU A 142 13.11 24.16 -3.20
C LEU A 142 12.58 22.72 -3.17
N LEU A 143 12.77 21.96 -4.26
CA LEU A 143 12.40 20.54 -4.30
C LEU A 143 13.22 19.71 -3.30
N GLY A 144 14.52 19.98 -3.20
CA GLY A 144 15.39 19.37 -2.19
C GLY A 144 14.95 19.73 -0.77
N LEU A 145 14.68 21.00 -0.49
CA LEU A 145 14.16 21.43 0.81
C LEU A 145 12.81 20.77 1.16
N ALA A 146 11.95 20.52 0.18
CA ALA A 146 10.66 19.90 0.42
C ALA A 146 10.72 18.37 0.55
N HIS A 147 11.83 17.72 0.13
CA HIS A 147 11.95 16.27 0.01
C HIS A 147 13.04 15.66 0.89
N ASP A 148 14.24 16.26 0.91
CA ASP A 148 15.48 15.69 1.44
C ASP A 148 15.75 16.06 2.90
N ILE A 149 15.09 17.10 3.43
CA ILE A 149 15.32 17.51 4.83
C ILE A 149 14.80 16.44 5.80
N PRO A 150 15.41 16.29 6.99
CA PRO A 150 14.97 15.32 8.00
C PRO A 150 13.49 15.46 8.38
N LEU A 151 12.93 16.67 8.38
CA LEU A 151 11.50 16.89 8.65
C LEU A 151 10.57 16.52 7.46
N ALA A 152 11.13 16.24 6.29
CA ALA A 152 10.43 15.80 5.08
C ALA A 152 10.44 14.28 4.87
N GLU A 153 11.37 13.57 5.50
CA GLU A 153 11.47 12.11 5.58
C GLU A 153 11.17 11.37 4.26
N HIS A 154 11.49 11.97 3.10
CA HIS A 154 11.21 11.39 1.79
C HIS A 154 9.75 10.86 1.63
N LEU A 155 8.75 11.57 2.17
CA LEU A 155 7.34 11.15 2.28
C LEU A 155 6.56 10.99 0.94
N GLY A 156 7.25 10.97 -0.19
CA GLY A 156 6.72 10.71 -1.51
C GLY A 156 6.14 11.95 -2.23
N GLN A 157 5.86 11.76 -3.52
CA GLN A 157 5.50 12.81 -4.48
C GLN A 157 4.36 13.75 -4.04
N ASP A 158 3.31 13.23 -3.42
CA ASP A 158 2.13 14.03 -3.06
C ASP A 158 2.43 14.95 -1.88
N LYS A 159 3.17 14.46 -0.89
CA LYS A 159 3.59 15.26 0.27
C LYS A 159 4.62 16.32 -0.09
N THR A 160 5.58 15.97 -0.96
CA THR A 160 6.55 16.93 -1.50
C THR A 160 5.82 18.05 -2.27
N PHE A 161 4.83 17.70 -3.09
CA PHE A 161 4.03 18.68 -3.81
C PHE A 161 3.20 19.56 -2.85
N ASP A 162 2.48 18.98 -1.89
CA ASP A 162 1.57 19.72 -1.01
C ASP A 162 2.33 20.79 -0.17
N ARG A 163 3.54 20.47 0.28
CA ARG A 163 4.42 21.42 1.00
C ARG A 163 4.78 22.62 0.13
N LEU A 164 5.20 22.37 -1.10
CA LEU A 164 5.55 23.44 -2.06
C LEU A 164 4.30 24.21 -2.52
N HIS A 165 3.20 23.51 -2.74
CA HIS A 165 1.93 24.06 -3.20
C HIS A 165 1.23 24.93 -2.15
N THR A 166 1.75 25.04 -0.94
CA THR A 166 1.21 26.01 0.02
C THR A 166 1.83 27.40 -0.17
N HIS A 167 3.08 27.48 -0.62
CA HIS A 167 3.86 28.73 -0.65
C HIS A 167 4.32 29.18 -2.04
N PHE A 168 4.45 28.23 -2.98
CA PHE A 168 5.08 28.47 -4.28
C PHE A 168 4.21 28.01 -5.45
N HIS A 169 4.49 28.55 -6.63
CA HIS A 169 3.87 28.16 -7.89
C HIS A 169 4.88 28.18 -9.04
N TRP A 170 4.79 27.19 -9.94
CA TRP A 170 5.37 27.26 -11.28
C TRP A 170 4.66 26.28 -12.22
N PRO A 171 4.78 26.46 -13.55
CA PRO A 171 4.17 25.54 -14.51
C PRO A 171 4.68 24.11 -14.32
N ARG A 172 3.74 23.15 -14.30
CA ARG A 172 4.03 21.70 -14.16
C ARG A 172 4.76 21.33 -12.86
N MET A 173 4.54 22.09 -11.77
CA MET A 173 5.13 21.81 -10.45
C MET A 173 4.92 20.37 -9.97
N ARG A 174 3.71 19.81 -10.11
CA ARG A 174 3.43 18.41 -9.76
C ARG A 174 4.32 17.40 -10.50
N LYS A 175 4.55 17.64 -11.80
CA LYS A 175 5.44 16.79 -12.61
C LYS A 175 6.90 16.95 -12.18
N ALA A 176 7.31 18.16 -11.81
CA ALA A 176 8.65 18.40 -11.27
C ALA A 176 8.87 17.66 -9.93
N SER A 177 7.88 17.70 -9.02
CA SER A 177 7.92 16.94 -7.75
C SER A 177 7.97 15.42 -7.96
N ASP A 178 7.18 14.89 -8.90
CA ASP A 178 7.21 13.46 -9.27
C ASP A 178 8.60 13.06 -9.81
N ASN A 179 9.11 13.79 -10.79
CA ASN A 179 10.43 13.52 -11.37
C ASN A 179 11.55 13.59 -10.33
N PHE A 180 11.50 14.55 -9.40
CA PHE A 180 12.50 14.71 -8.34
C PHE A 180 12.49 13.51 -7.39
N CYS A 181 11.31 13.14 -6.87
CA CYS A 181 11.17 11.98 -5.97
C CYS A 181 11.58 10.66 -6.66
N ARG A 182 11.29 10.51 -7.96
CA ARG A 182 11.71 9.34 -8.73
C ARG A 182 13.20 9.25 -8.96
N ALA A 183 13.89 10.39 -9.06
CA ALA A 183 15.33 10.43 -9.25
C ALA A 183 16.12 10.32 -7.94
N CYS A 184 15.46 10.42 -6.78
CA CYS A 184 16.10 10.35 -5.47
C CYS A 184 16.68 8.93 -5.20
N PRO A 185 18.00 8.78 -4.99
CA PRO A 185 18.62 7.48 -4.72
C PRO A 185 18.06 6.78 -3.48
N SER A 186 17.83 7.52 -2.39
CA SER A 186 17.25 7.01 -1.15
C SER A 186 15.83 6.46 -1.36
N CYS A 187 15.02 7.14 -2.17
CA CYS A 187 13.68 6.68 -2.54
C CYS A 187 13.70 5.50 -3.52
N GLN A 188 14.68 5.42 -4.42
CA GLN A 188 14.84 4.29 -5.32
C GLN A 188 15.31 3.03 -4.57
N ALA A 189 16.22 3.17 -3.61
CA ALA A 189 16.71 2.08 -2.77
C ALA A 189 15.64 1.58 -1.78
N SER A 190 14.84 2.50 -1.22
CA SER A 190 13.76 2.17 -0.28
C SER A 190 12.42 1.87 -0.97
N GLY A 191 12.30 2.22 -2.25
CA GLY A 191 11.08 2.11 -3.04
C GLY A 191 10.72 0.66 -3.25
N LYS A 192 9.57 0.23 -2.73
CA LYS A 192 8.94 -1.03 -3.13
C LYS A 192 8.90 -1.06 -4.66
N ALA A 193 9.53 -2.08 -5.26
CA ALA A 193 9.57 -2.32 -6.70
C ALA A 193 8.25 -1.84 -7.33
N GLY A 194 8.39 -0.85 -8.22
CA GLY A 194 7.29 0.00 -8.66
C GLY A 194 6.05 -0.80 -8.98
N LYS A 195 4.87 -0.24 -8.62
CA LYS A 195 3.52 -0.75 -8.91
C LYS A 195 3.61 -1.95 -9.86
N GLN A 196 3.77 -3.16 -9.30
CA GLN A 196 3.35 -4.32 -10.05
C GLN A 196 1.93 -3.97 -10.45
N LEU A 197 1.64 -3.97 -11.75
CA LEU A 197 0.26 -3.95 -12.21
C LEU A 197 -0.41 -5.08 -11.43
N LYS A 198 -1.07 -4.74 -10.33
CA LYS A 198 -2.00 -5.66 -9.70
C LYS A 198 -2.96 -5.89 -10.83
N ALA A 199 -2.93 -7.11 -11.39
CA ALA A 199 -3.99 -7.60 -12.25
C ALA A 199 -5.30 -7.09 -11.65
N PRO A 200 -6.26 -6.61 -12.48
CA PRO A 200 -7.53 -6.10 -11.99
C PRO A 200 -7.96 -6.98 -10.83
N LEU A 201 -8.17 -6.39 -9.65
CA LEU A 201 -8.63 -7.14 -8.50
C LEU A 201 -9.94 -7.77 -8.96
N LEU A 202 -9.88 -9.04 -9.40
CA LEU A 202 -11.06 -9.83 -9.65
C LEU A 202 -11.74 -9.80 -8.29
N PRO A 203 -12.92 -9.16 -8.16
CA PRO A 203 -13.66 -9.28 -6.93
C PRO A 203 -13.80 -10.79 -6.73
N LEU A 204 -13.22 -11.28 -5.63
CA LEU A 204 -13.42 -12.67 -5.25
C LEU A 204 -14.93 -12.89 -5.29
N PRO A 205 -15.42 -13.98 -5.92
CA PRO A 205 -16.84 -14.26 -5.97
C PRO A 205 -17.38 -14.08 -4.55
N VAL A 206 -18.42 -13.25 -4.42
CA VAL A 206 -19.09 -12.99 -3.16
C VAL A 206 -19.42 -14.36 -2.60
N VAL A 207 -18.65 -14.82 -1.60
CA VAL A 207 -18.99 -16.03 -0.88
C VAL A 207 -20.28 -15.63 -0.16
N GLY A 208 -21.42 -16.12 -0.65
CA GLY A 208 -22.73 -15.64 -0.22
C GLY A 208 -23.05 -16.05 1.23
N THR A 209 -22.36 -17.06 1.74
CA THR A 209 -22.63 -17.64 3.06
C THR A 209 -21.47 -17.33 4.03
N PRO A 210 -21.76 -16.70 5.18
CA PRO A 210 -20.77 -16.54 6.25
C PRO A 210 -20.11 -17.87 6.64
N PHE A 211 -18.81 -17.83 6.86
CA PHE A 211 -17.97 -18.96 7.28
C PHE A 211 -17.90 -20.15 6.31
N GLU A 212 -18.46 -20.06 5.10
CA GLU A 212 -18.34 -21.13 4.11
C GLU A 212 -16.90 -21.28 3.61
N ARG A 213 -16.19 -20.15 3.44
CA ARG A 213 -14.76 -20.09 3.13
C ARG A 213 -14.05 -19.23 4.16
N VAL A 214 -13.08 -19.81 4.84
CA VAL A 214 -12.29 -19.10 5.85
C VAL A 214 -10.81 -19.13 5.49
N GLY A 215 -10.13 -18.03 5.76
CA GLY A 215 -8.67 -17.94 5.71
C GLY A 215 -8.11 -18.09 7.13
N ILE A 216 -7.04 -18.86 7.31
CA ILE A 216 -6.35 -19.03 8.59
C ILE A 216 -4.87 -18.65 8.48
N ASP A 217 -4.31 -18.12 9.55
CA ASP A 217 -2.88 -17.78 9.67
C ASP A 217 -2.47 -17.77 11.15
N ILE A 218 -1.16 -17.73 11.41
CA ILE A 218 -0.58 -17.63 12.75
C ILE A 218 0.28 -16.37 12.84
N VAL A 219 -0.06 -15.50 13.79
CA VAL A 219 0.78 -14.35 14.15
C VAL A 219 1.66 -14.72 15.33
N GLY A 220 2.98 -14.56 15.17
CA GLY A 220 3.94 -14.66 16.26
C GLY A 220 5.31 -15.20 15.80
N PRO A 221 6.25 -15.43 16.74
CA PRO A 221 6.10 -15.17 18.18
C PRO A 221 5.95 -13.68 18.50
N LEU A 222 5.14 -13.34 19.49
CA LEU A 222 4.94 -12.00 20.01
C LEU A 222 5.73 -11.84 21.32
N ASP A 223 6.49 -10.76 21.40
CA ASP A 223 7.22 -10.35 22.59
C ASP A 223 6.74 -8.97 23.07
N PRO A 224 6.51 -8.79 24.39
CA PRO A 224 6.66 -9.78 25.46
C PRO A 224 5.56 -10.85 25.45
N LYS A 225 5.92 -12.06 25.93
CA LYS A 225 4.94 -13.10 26.28
C LYS A 225 3.96 -12.60 27.36
N THR A 226 2.71 -13.07 27.30
CA THR A 226 1.70 -12.68 28.29
C THR A 226 1.90 -13.41 29.62
N ALA A 227 1.20 -12.96 30.67
CA ALA A 227 1.21 -13.64 31.97
C ALA A 227 0.73 -15.10 31.88
N LEU A 228 -0.19 -15.39 30.96
CA LEU A 228 -0.66 -16.75 30.67
C LEU A 228 0.31 -17.54 29.78
N GLY A 229 1.45 -16.97 29.40
CA GLY A 229 2.46 -17.61 28.55
C GLY A 229 2.10 -17.64 27.06
N ASN A 230 1.11 -16.86 26.64
CA ASN A 230 0.72 -16.78 25.22
C ASN A 230 1.77 -15.99 24.44
N ARG A 231 2.12 -16.50 23.26
CA ARG A 231 3.11 -15.89 22.35
C ARG A 231 2.71 -15.95 20.88
N PHE A 232 1.63 -16.64 20.55
CA PHE A 232 1.13 -16.75 19.20
C PHE A 232 -0.36 -16.43 19.18
N ILE A 233 -0.88 -16.09 18.02
CA ILE A 233 -2.31 -15.87 17.82
C ILE A 233 -2.70 -16.68 16.58
N LEU A 234 -3.60 -17.63 16.75
CA LEU A 234 -4.27 -18.26 15.62
C LEU A 234 -5.36 -17.32 15.14
N ILE A 235 -5.30 -16.98 13.86
CA ILE A 235 -6.23 -16.09 13.20
C ILE A 235 -7.10 -16.91 12.25
N LEU A 236 -8.39 -16.60 12.24
CA LEU A 236 -9.35 -17.05 11.25
C LEU A 236 -10.12 -15.84 10.75
N VAL A 237 -10.25 -15.66 9.44
CA VAL A 237 -11.04 -14.59 8.84
C VAL A 237 -12.04 -15.20 7.86
N ASP A 238 -13.31 -14.90 8.05
CA ASP A 238 -14.35 -15.25 7.09
C ASP A 238 -14.22 -14.43 5.79
N HIS A 239 -14.23 -15.07 4.64
CA HIS A 239 -14.09 -14.38 3.36
C HIS A 239 -15.35 -13.62 2.95
N ALA A 240 -16.54 -14.07 3.38
CA ALA A 240 -17.81 -13.44 3.04
C ALA A 240 -17.99 -12.11 3.78
N THR A 241 -17.89 -12.17 5.11
CA THR A 241 -18.19 -11.04 6.00
C THR A 241 -16.95 -10.28 6.43
N ARG A 242 -15.74 -10.79 6.15
CA ARG A 242 -14.46 -10.28 6.68
C ARG A 242 -14.38 -10.36 8.21
N TYR A 243 -15.24 -11.15 8.85
CA TYR A 243 -15.31 -11.27 10.29
C TYR A 243 -14.10 -12.04 10.82
N PRO A 244 -13.27 -11.44 11.69
CA PRO A 244 -12.10 -12.10 12.25
C PRO A 244 -12.44 -12.83 13.56
N GLU A 245 -11.76 -13.94 13.79
CA GLU A 245 -11.59 -14.62 15.07
C GLU A 245 -10.09 -14.74 15.37
N ALA A 246 -9.71 -14.51 16.62
CA ALA A 246 -8.33 -14.59 17.06
C ALA A 246 -8.23 -15.34 18.39
N ILE A 247 -7.41 -16.38 18.44
CA ILE A 247 -7.22 -17.22 19.63
C ILE A 247 -5.75 -17.13 20.08
N PRO A 248 -5.48 -16.68 21.31
CA PRO A 248 -4.12 -16.67 21.84
C PRO A 248 -3.63 -18.09 22.12
N LEU A 249 -2.41 -18.39 21.68
CA LEU A 249 -1.75 -19.68 21.81
C LEU A 249 -0.38 -19.55 22.49
N ARG A 250 -0.02 -20.55 23.29
CA ARG A 250 1.33 -20.69 23.88
C ARG A 250 2.32 -21.30 22.89
N THR A 251 1.86 -22.26 22.10
CA THR A 251 2.64 -23.03 21.13
C THR A 251 1.81 -23.31 19.88
N VAL A 252 2.50 -23.55 18.77
CA VAL A 252 1.89 -23.79 17.46
C VAL A 252 2.07 -25.25 17.07
N THR A 253 1.45 -26.14 17.85
CA THR A 253 1.43 -27.58 17.54
C THR A 253 0.12 -27.94 16.86
N ALA A 254 0.13 -28.96 16.00
CA ALA A 254 -1.07 -29.42 15.30
C ALA A 254 -2.25 -29.67 16.25
N LYS A 255 -2.03 -30.36 17.38
CA LYS A 255 -3.04 -30.65 18.40
C LYS A 255 -3.66 -29.38 19.02
N VAL A 256 -2.83 -28.39 19.35
CA VAL A 256 -3.30 -27.13 19.92
C VAL A 256 -4.14 -26.35 18.91
N MET A 257 -3.69 -26.31 17.65
CA MET A 257 -4.42 -25.63 16.58
C MET A 257 -5.75 -26.30 16.27
N THR A 258 -5.81 -27.64 16.19
CA THR A 258 -7.08 -28.38 16.04
C THR A 258 -8.08 -27.99 17.09
N ARG A 259 -7.66 -28.00 18.37
CA ARG A 259 -8.56 -27.70 19.47
C ARG A 259 -9.07 -26.26 19.39
N ALA A 260 -8.21 -25.33 19.01
CA ALA A 260 -8.59 -23.93 18.82
C ALA A 260 -9.58 -23.76 17.65
N LEU A 261 -9.28 -24.35 16.49
CA LEU A 261 -10.14 -24.32 15.30
C LEU A 261 -11.49 -24.97 15.54
N LEU A 262 -11.51 -26.17 16.14
CA LEU A 262 -12.75 -26.86 16.50
C LEU A 262 -13.59 -26.01 17.45
N GLY A 263 -12.96 -25.32 18.40
CA GLY A 263 -13.66 -24.39 19.28
C GLY A 263 -14.33 -23.22 18.53
N ILE A 264 -13.77 -22.77 17.40
CA ILE A 264 -14.41 -21.78 16.52
C ILE A 264 -15.55 -22.44 15.75
N PHE A 265 -15.27 -23.54 15.06
CA PHE A 265 -16.23 -24.22 14.18
C PHE A 265 -17.49 -24.67 14.90
N THR A 266 -17.41 -25.06 16.17
CA THR A 266 -18.60 -25.42 16.96
C THR A 266 -19.49 -24.22 17.30
N ARG A 267 -19.00 -22.98 17.19
CA ARG A 267 -19.80 -21.76 17.40
C ARG A 267 -20.37 -21.20 16.11
N VAL A 268 -19.57 -21.20 15.05
CA VAL A 268 -19.90 -20.50 13.79
C VAL A 268 -20.34 -21.43 12.66
N GLY A 269 -20.19 -22.74 12.85
CA GLY A 269 -20.37 -23.76 11.82
C GLY A 269 -19.04 -24.22 11.21
N PHE A 270 -19.08 -25.38 10.57
CA PHE A 270 -17.93 -25.94 9.86
C PHE A 270 -17.81 -25.32 8.45
N PRO A 271 -16.64 -24.75 8.09
CA PRO A 271 -16.42 -24.26 6.74
C PRO A 271 -16.44 -25.39 5.72
N LYS A 272 -16.80 -25.07 4.46
CA LYS A 272 -16.56 -25.98 3.34
C LYS A 272 -15.12 -25.89 2.85
N GLU A 273 -14.53 -24.70 2.95
CA GLU A 273 -13.18 -24.43 2.47
C GLU A 273 -12.34 -23.67 3.50
N VAL A 274 -11.15 -24.21 3.78
CA VAL A 274 -10.15 -23.55 4.62
C VAL A 274 -8.95 -23.21 3.75
N VAL A 275 -8.54 -21.95 3.76
CA VAL A 275 -7.41 -21.41 3.00
C VAL A 275 -6.32 -21.00 3.97
N SER A 276 -5.09 -21.41 3.70
CA SER A 276 -3.91 -20.99 4.47
C SER A 276 -2.71 -20.86 3.53
N ASP A 277 -1.73 -20.06 3.95
CA ASP A 277 -0.40 -20.15 3.38
C ASP A 277 0.33 -21.41 3.87
N ARG A 278 1.45 -21.78 3.22
CA ARG A 278 2.16 -23.06 3.37
C ARG A 278 2.92 -23.18 4.71
N GLY A 279 2.31 -22.81 5.83
CA GLY A 279 2.80 -23.16 7.15
C GLY A 279 2.79 -24.69 7.34
N THR A 280 3.95 -25.28 7.60
CA THR A 280 4.11 -26.73 7.88
C THR A 280 3.17 -27.23 8.99
N ASN A 281 2.80 -26.35 9.92
CA ASN A 281 1.92 -26.65 11.03
C ASN A 281 0.50 -27.07 10.58
N PHE A 282 -0.04 -26.45 9.52
CA PHE A 282 -1.37 -26.78 8.98
C PHE A 282 -1.35 -28.00 8.05
N MET A 283 -0.16 -28.50 7.71
CA MET A 283 0.07 -29.62 6.79
C MET A 283 0.39 -30.94 7.47
N SER A 284 0.39 -30.99 8.80
CA SER A 284 0.64 -32.25 9.51
C SER A 284 -0.40 -33.31 9.12
N ALA A 285 0.00 -34.58 9.10
CA ALA A 285 -0.91 -35.70 8.84
C ALA A 285 -2.14 -35.65 9.76
N TYR A 286 -1.93 -35.22 11.00
CA TYR A 286 -2.99 -35.01 11.99
C TYR A 286 -4.03 -33.95 11.56
N MET A 287 -3.63 -32.87 10.87
CA MET A 287 -4.58 -31.86 10.37
C MET A 287 -5.34 -32.38 9.18
N LYS A 288 -4.65 -33.10 8.29
CA LYS A 288 -5.29 -33.70 7.14
C LYS A 288 -6.43 -34.64 7.56
N THR A 289 -6.18 -35.51 8.55
CA THR A 289 -7.22 -36.40 9.10
C THR A 289 -8.42 -35.61 9.63
N LEU A 290 -8.20 -34.52 10.37
CA LEU A 290 -9.28 -33.67 10.87
C LEU A 290 -10.10 -33.04 9.74
N TRP A 291 -9.42 -32.50 8.71
CA TRP A 291 -10.08 -31.92 7.55
C TRP A 291 -10.97 -32.94 6.84
N ASP A 292 -10.44 -34.15 6.63
CA ASP A 292 -11.14 -35.25 5.97
C ASP A 292 -12.36 -35.71 6.80
N GLU A 293 -12.20 -35.92 8.11
CA GLU A 293 -13.27 -36.35 9.02
C GLU A 293 -14.40 -35.33 9.14
N CYS A 294 -14.06 -34.04 9.14
CA CYS A 294 -15.05 -32.97 9.23
C CYS A 294 -15.57 -32.53 7.84
N GLY A 295 -15.16 -33.19 6.75
CA GLY A 295 -15.63 -32.94 5.39
C GLY A 295 -15.18 -31.61 4.77
N LEU A 296 -14.05 -31.05 5.23
CA LEU A 296 -13.55 -29.75 4.77
C LEU A 296 -12.57 -29.91 3.61
N THR A 297 -12.67 -29.00 2.64
CA THR A 297 -11.65 -28.84 1.60
C THR A 297 -10.58 -27.88 2.09
N TYR A 298 -9.38 -28.38 2.34
CA TYR A 298 -8.22 -27.53 2.62
C TYR A 298 -7.52 -27.12 1.32
N ARG A 299 -7.41 -25.81 1.06
CA ARG A 299 -6.72 -25.25 -0.12
C ARG A 299 -5.45 -24.51 0.27
N PHE A 300 -4.38 -24.85 -0.42
CA PHE A 300 -3.14 -24.09 -0.41
C PHE A 300 -3.27 -22.93 -1.38
N THR A 301 -2.93 -21.72 -0.96
CA THR A 301 -2.79 -20.64 -1.92
C THR A 301 -1.64 -20.95 -2.87
N THR A 302 -1.95 -21.05 -4.18
CA THR A 302 -0.97 -20.80 -5.24
C THR A 302 -0.40 -19.38 -5.07
N PRO A 303 0.71 -18.98 -5.70
CA PRO A 303 1.28 -17.62 -5.60
C PRO A 303 0.37 -16.52 -6.22
N TYR A 304 -0.95 -16.69 -6.17
CA TYR A 304 -1.93 -15.66 -6.44
C TYR A 304 -2.28 -14.95 -5.11
N PRO A 305 -1.83 -13.69 -4.93
CA PRO A 305 -1.95 -12.95 -3.66
C PRO A 305 -3.39 -12.59 -3.24
N GLN A 306 -4.39 -12.99 -4.03
CA GLN A 306 -5.79 -12.65 -3.77
C GLN A 306 -6.45 -13.58 -2.75
N THR A 307 -6.03 -14.85 -2.63
CA THR A 307 -6.71 -15.85 -1.78
C THR A 307 -6.42 -15.69 -0.29
N ASN A 308 -5.18 -15.40 0.13
CA ASN A 308 -4.86 -15.15 1.57
C ASN A 308 -4.77 -13.65 1.92
N GLY A 309 -4.89 -12.76 0.94
CA GLY A 309 -4.69 -11.33 1.17
C GLY A 309 -5.70 -10.69 2.13
N LEU A 310 -6.81 -11.34 2.45
CA LEU A 310 -7.74 -10.88 3.50
C LEU A 310 -7.17 -11.10 4.90
N VAL A 311 -6.66 -12.30 5.17
CA VAL A 311 -6.04 -12.63 6.46
C VAL A 311 -4.78 -11.81 6.67
N GLU A 312 -3.95 -11.65 5.63
CA GLU A 312 -2.72 -10.84 5.72
C GLU A 312 -3.03 -9.37 6.08
N ARG A 313 -4.05 -8.78 5.45
CA ARG A 313 -4.49 -7.40 5.76
C ARG A 313 -5.01 -7.28 7.18
N PHE A 314 -5.79 -8.26 7.63
CA PHE A 314 -6.25 -8.28 9.02
C PHE A 314 -5.07 -8.41 9.99
N ASN A 315 -4.08 -9.26 9.69
CA ASN A 315 -2.89 -9.43 10.52
C ASN A 315 -2.06 -8.15 10.64
N GLN A 316 -1.90 -7.40 9.54
CA GLN A 316 -1.27 -6.08 9.57
C GLN A 316 -2.04 -5.11 10.47
N THR A 317 -3.37 -5.11 10.37
CA THR A 317 -4.23 -4.25 11.20
C THR A 317 -4.16 -4.62 12.68
N LEU A 318 -4.25 -5.91 13.01
CA LEU A 318 -4.16 -6.41 14.38
C LEU A 318 -2.78 -6.12 15.00
N LYS A 319 -1.69 -6.30 14.24
CA LYS A 319 -0.34 -5.92 14.68
C LYS A 319 -0.25 -4.42 14.96
N GLY A 320 -0.85 -3.58 14.13
CA GLY A 320 -0.94 -2.14 14.37
C GLY A 320 -1.71 -1.79 15.66
N MET A 321 -2.87 -2.43 15.87
CA MET A 321 -3.67 -2.27 17.09
C MET A 321 -2.91 -2.69 18.35
N ILE A 322 -2.21 -3.83 18.32
CA ILE A 322 -1.36 -4.30 19.42
C ILE A 322 -0.15 -3.36 19.62
N GLY A 323 0.45 -2.88 18.53
CA GLY A 323 1.60 -1.96 18.57
C GLY A 323 1.27 -0.62 19.22
N GLY A 324 0.03 -0.13 19.04
CA GLY A 324 -0.48 1.08 19.67
C GLY A 324 -0.85 0.94 21.16
N LEU A 325 -0.82 -0.27 21.73
CA LEU A 325 -1.02 -0.45 23.16
C LEU A 325 0.15 0.13 23.96
N THR A 326 -0.16 0.69 25.14
CA THR A 326 0.87 1.11 26.10
C THR A 326 1.72 -0.07 26.54
N GLU A 327 2.94 0.18 27.02
CA GLU A 327 3.85 -0.88 27.45
C GLU A 327 3.24 -1.77 28.56
N ALA A 328 2.49 -1.17 29.48
CA ALA A 328 1.77 -1.90 30.54
C ALA A 328 0.66 -2.83 29.98
N MET A 329 0.00 -2.41 28.90
CA MET A 329 -1.04 -3.17 28.22
C MET A 329 -0.47 -4.24 27.28
N ARG A 330 0.72 -4.02 26.73
CA ARG A 330 1.36 -4.94 25.77
C ARG A 330 1.58 -6.33 26.38
N ARG A 331 1.88 -6.44 27.68
CA ARG A 331 1.99 -7.74 28.39
C ARG A 331 0.64 -8.47 28.59
N LYS A 332 -0.47 -7.81 28.30
CA LYS A 332 -1.85 -8.30 28.47
C LYS A 332 -2.62 -8.32 27.14
N TRP A 333 -1.91 -8.36 26.01
CA TRP A 333 -2.53 -8.33 24.69
C TRP A 333 -3.57 -9.45 24.50
N ASP A 334 -3.38 -10.62 25.13
CA ASP A 334 -4.30 -11.76 25.05
C ASP A 334 -5.64 -11.49 25.74
N VAL A 335 -5.62 -10.79 26.88
CA VAL A 335 -6.83 -10.35 27.58
C VAL A 335 -7.54 -9.23 26.82
N LEU A 336 -6.79 -8.42 26.08
CA LEU A 336 -7.33 -7.29 25.29
C LEU A 336 -7.81 -7.71 23.90
N LEU A 337 -7.48 -8.92 23.43
CA LEU A 337 -7.88 -9.40 22.10
C LEU A 337 -9.39 -9.26 21.82
N PRO A 338 -10.31 -9.62 22.74
CA PRO A 338 -11.74 -9.42 22.52
C PRO A 338 -12.11 -7.96 22.23
N CYS A 339 -11.49 -7.01 22.94
CA CYS A 339 -11.71 -5.58 22.73
C CYS A 339 -11.17 -5.10 21.37
N LEU A 340 -10.00 -5.59 20.97
CA LEU A 340 -9.41 -5.28 19.66
C LEU A 340 -10.25 -5.84 18.51
N LEU A 341 -10.73 -7.08 18.66
CA LEU A 341 -11.63 -7.72 17.70
C LEU A 341 -12.95 -6.95 17.61
N PHE A 342 -13.53 -6.54 18.73
CA PHE A 342 -14.73 -5.71 18.76
C PHE A 342 -14.52 -4.40 17.98
N ALA A 343 -13.45 -3.66 18.28
CA ALA A 343 -13.12 -2.42 17.58
C ALA A 343 -12.95 -2.63 16.06
N TYR A 344 -12.37 -3.75 15.64
CA TYR A 344 -12.25 -4.06 14.22
C TYR A 344 -13.60 -4.44 13.56
N ARG A 345 -14.41 -5.27 14.24
CA ARG A 345 -15.71 -5.77 13.75
C ARG A 345 -16.72 -4.65 13.54
N GLU A 346 -16.54 -3.53 14.21
CA GLU A 346 -17.42 -2.38 14.16
C GLU A 346 -17.11 -1.35 13.08
N VAL A 347 -15.87 -1.28 12.62
CA VAL A 347 -15.45 -0.25 11.68
C VAL A 347 -15.74 -0.68 10.24
N PRO A 348 -16.48 0.14 9.45
CA PRO A 348 -16.71 -0.12 8.03
C PRO A 348 -15.41 -0.29 7.23
N GLN A 349 -15.35 -1.37 6.45
CA GLN A 349 -14.15 -1.69 5.67
C GLN A 349 -14.20 -1.00 4.31
N LYS A 350 -13.18 -0.20 3.96
CA LYS A 350 -13.12 0.63 2.73
C LYS A 350 -13.51 -0.10 1.43
N GLY A 351 -13.28 -1.42 1.34
CA GLY A 351 -13.59 -2.20 0.14
C GLY A 351 -15.01 -2.75 0.05
N VAL A 352 -15.85 -2.67 1.11
CA VAL A 352 -17.26 -3.14 1.09
C VAL A 352 -18.22 -2.07 1.63
N GLY A 353 -17.75 -1.10 2.41
CA GLY A 353 -18.58 -0.01 2.94
C GLY A 353 -19.41 -0.40 4.17
N PHE A 354 -19.44 -1.68 4.54
CA PHE A 354 -20.07 -2.22 5.74
C PHE A 354 -19.02 -2.73 6.74
N SER A 355 -19.38 -2.77 8.02
CA SER A 355 -18.57 -3.38 9.06
C SER A 355 -18.66 -4.91 8.99
N PRO A 356 -17.63 -5.65 9.45
CA PRO A 356 -17.72 -7.11 9.50
C PRO A 356 -18.90 -7.61 10.35
N PHE A 357 -19.27 -6.89 11.41
CA PHE A 357 -20.43 -7.21 12.22
C PHE A 357 -21.74 -7.04 11.44
N GLU A 358 -21.92 -5.91 10.76
CA GLU A 358 -23.10 -5.64 9.92
C GLU A 358 -23.29 -6.74 8.86
N LEU A 359 -22.20 -7.19 8.24
CA LEU A 359 -22.24 -8.24 7.21
C LEU A 359 -22.60 -9.61 7.78
N LEU A 360 -22.22 -9.90 9.03
CA LEU A 360 -22.48 -11.19 9.65
C LEU A 360 -23.88 -11.28 10.26
N TYR A 361 -24.33 -10.23 10.95
CA TYR A 361 -25.58 -10.26 11.72
C TYR A 361 -26.73 -9.54 11.02
N GLY A 362 -26.45 -8.71 10.00
CA GLY A 362 -27.46 -7.98 9.23
C GLY A 362 -27.92 -6.67 9.87
N ASN A 363 -27.25 -6.20 10.91
CA ASN A 363 -27.59 -5.01 11.69
C ASN A 363 -26.34 -4.39 12.32
N LYS A 364 -26.41 -3.09 12.65
CA LYS A 364 -25.33 -2.37 13.33
C LYS A 364 -25.32 -2.73 14.82
N HIS A 365 -24.15 -2.75 15.45
CA HIS A 365 -24.10 -2.70 16.90
C HIS A 365 -24.70 -1.36 17.37
N CYS A 366 -25.44 -1.41 18.49
CA CYS A 366 -26.10 -0.26 19.10
C CYS A 366 -25.11 0.60 19.90
#